data_AF-U5CKG3-F1
#
_entry.id   AF-U5CKG3-F1
#
_cell.length_a   1.000
_cell.length_b   1.000
_cell.length_c   1.000
_cell.angle_alpha   90.00
_cell.angle_beta   90.00
_cell.angle_gamma   90.00
#
_symmetry.space_group_name_H-M   'P 1'
#
loop_
_entity.id
_entity.type
_entity.pdbx_description
1 polymer ?
#
loop_
_entity_poly.entity_id
_entity_poly.type
_entity_poly.pdbx_seq_one_letter_code
_entity_poly.pdbx_strand_id
1 'polypeptide(L)'
;APLALAPLLVVLELVSYCFRAVSLGVRLFANMMAGHTVVQILSGFAWTMLSIGGILTIASTIPFGIVFALTGLEIGVACLQAYVFTILTCISLNDAITLH
;
A
#
# COMPACT_ATOMS: atom_id res chain seq x y z
N ALA A 1 -2.14 -4.96 41.38
CA ALA A 1 -2.07 -6.35 40.91
C ALA A 1 -2.07 -6.36 39.38
N PRO A 2 -1.02 -6.84 38.69
CA PRO A 2 0.36 -7.00 39.15
C PRO A 2 1.30 -6.06 38.36
N LEU A 3 2.10 -5.28 39.09
CA LEU A 3 3.07 -4.31 38.55
C LEU A 3 4.20 -4.99 37.72
N ALA A 4 4.34 -6.31 37.83
CA ALA A 4 5.27 -7.12 37.06
C ALA A 4 4.80 -7.44 35.63
N LEU A 5 3.48 -7.40 35.36
CA LEU A 5 2.91 -7.61 34.02
C LEU A 5 2.86 -6.31 33.20
N ALA A 6 2.89 -5.15 33.86
CA ALA A 6 2.90 -3.84 33.20
C ALA A 6 4.06 -3.66 32.19
N PRO A 7 5.34 -3.95 32.53
CA PRO A 7 6.42 -3.82 31.55
C PRO A 7 6.30 -4.85 30.40
N LEU A 8 5.76 -6.04 30.67
CA LEU A 8 5.56 -7.06 29.64
C LEU A 8 4.45 -6.66 28.66
N LEU A 9 3.38 -6.03 29.15
CA LEU A 9 2.29 -5.51 28.32
C LEU A 9 2.77 -4.35 27.44
N VAL A 10 3.59 -3.45 27.97
CA VAL A 10 4.22 -2.34 27.20
C VAL A 10 5.13 -2.86 26.09
N VAL A 11 5.97 -3.87 26.39
CA VAL A 11 6.82 -4.51 25.36
C VAL A 11 5.96 -5.17 24.27
N LEU A 12 4.87 -5.84 24.65
CA LEU A 12 3.96 -6.48 23.71
C LEU A 12 3.20 -5.45 22.85
N GLU A 13 2.81 -4.32 23.44
CA GLU A 13 2.16 -3.21 22.73
C GLU A 13 3.10 -2.56 21.70
N LEU A 14 4.37 -2.33 22.06
CA LEU A 14 5.40 -1.83 21.15
C LEU A 14 5.63 -2.78 19.97
N VAL A 15 5.70 -4.08 20.24
CA VAL A 15 5.84 -5.12 19.21
C VAL A 15 4.62 -5.14 18.29
N SER A 16 3.40 -5.06 18.84
CA SER A 16 2.15 -5.03 18.06
C SER A 16 2.04 -3.78 17.17
N TYR A 17 2.48 -2.63 17.67
CA TYR A 17 2.58 -1.39 16.90
C TYR A 17 3.59 -1.49 15.76
N CYS A 18 4.76 -2.08 16.00
CA CYS A 18 5.76 -2.35 14.96
C CYS A 18 5.19 -3.25 13.86
N PHE A 19 4.49 -4.33 14.22
CA PHE A 19 3.82 -5.20 13.24
C PHE A 19 2.72 -4.49 12.45
N ARG A 20 1.97 -3.56 13.08
CA ARG A 20 0.98 -2.73 12.38
C ARG A 20 1.65 -1.80 11.35
N ALA A 21 2.76 -1.17 11.70
CA ALA A 21 3.56 -0.34 10.79
C ALA A 21 4.14 -1.17 9.62
N VAL A 22 4.68 -2.36 9.90
CA VAL A 22 5.21 -3.26 8.87
C VAL A 22 4.09 -3.74 7.94
N SER A 23 2.94 -4.16 8.49
CA SER A 23 1.76 -4.58 7.71
C SER A 23 1.28 -3.47 6.76
N LEU A 24 1.39 -2.23 7.21
CA LEU A 24 0.99 -1.06 6.45
C LEU A 24 1.93 -0.82 5.24
N GLY A 25 3.26 -0.95 5.44
CA GLY A 25 4.26 -0.85 4.38
C GLY A 25 4.20 -2.00 3.36
N VAL A 26 4.03 -3.24 3.82
CA VAL A 26 3.81 -4.40 2.94
C VAL A 26 2.59 -4.21 2.05
N ARG A 27 1.51 -3.60 2.57
CA ARG A 27 0.30 -3.31 1.81
C ARG A 27 0.53 -2.29 0.69
N LEU A 28 1.35 -1.27 0.95
CA LEU A 28 1.75 -0.29 -0.05
C LEU A 28 2.59 -0.94 -1.15
N PHE A 29 3.57 -1.77 -0.76
CA PHE A 29 4.45 -2.48 -1.68
C PHE A 29 3.67 -3.46 -2.56
N ALA A 30 2.75 -4.23 -1.97
CA ALA A 30 1.90 -5.16 -2.71
C ALA A 30 1.01 -4.44 -3.73
N ASN A 31 0.44 -3.29 -3.35
CA ASN A 31 -0.32 -2.45 -4.26
C ASN A 31 0.56 -1.97 -5.44
N MET A 32 1.69 -1.30 -5.17
CA MET A 32 2.57 -0.79 -6.24
C MET A 32 3.12 -1.90 -7.15
N MET A 33 3.41 -3.08 -6.60
CA MET A 33 3.86 -4.23 -7.38
C MET A 33 2.73 -4.78 -8.26
N ALA A 34 1.48 -4.80 -7.78
CA ALA A 34 0.33 -5.20 -8.57
C ALA A 34 0.07 -4.22 -9.72
N GLY A 35 0.06 -2.91 -9.45
CA GLY A 35 -0.09 -1.88 -10.48
C GLY A 35 1.01 -1.96 -11.55
N HIS A 36 2.28 -2.07 -11.13
CA HIS A 36 3.42 -2.21 -12.04
C HIS A 36 3.34 -3.50 -12.89
N THR A 37 2.92 -4.62 -12.28
CA THR A 37 2.71 -5.88 -13.00
C THR A 37 1.62 -5.71 -14.04
N VAL A 38 0.47 -5.14 -13.68
CA VAL A 38 -0.68 -4.91 -14.57
C VAL A 38 -0.31 -4.06 -15.78
N VAL A 39 0.52 -3.02 -15.61
CA VAL A 39 1.01 -2.19 -16.72
C VAL A 39 1.90 -3.01 -17.67
N GLN A 40 2.77 -3.88 -17.15
CA GLN A 40 3.63 -4.73 -17.99
C GLN A 40 2.83 -5.75 -18.80
N ILE A 41 1.88 -6.47 -18.18
CA ILE A 41 1.04 -7.46 -18.89
C ILE A 41 0.18 -6.75 -19.94
N LEU A 42 -0.38 -5.59 -19.63
CA LEU A 42 -1.21 -4.85 -20.58
C LEU A 42 -0.39 -4.25 -21.73
N SER A 43 0.81 -3.73 -21.46
CA SER A 43 1.73 -3.26 -22.50
C SER A 43 2.11 -4.38 -23.47
N GLY A 44 2.39 -5.59 -22.94
CA GLY A 44 2.61 -6.79 -23.75
C GLY A 44 1.38 -7.18 -24.59
N PHE A 45 0.18 -7.06 -24.01
CA PHE A 45 -1.08 -7.30 -24.72
C PHE A 45 -1.32 -6.26 -25.83
N ALA A 46 -1.10 -4.97 -25.55
CA ALA A 46 -1.22 -3.88 -26.50
C ALA A 46 -0.22 -4.03 -27.66
N TRP A 47 1.03 -4.41 -27.37
CA TRP A 47 2.05 -4.69 -28.39
C TRP A 47 1.64 -5.86 -29.30
N THR A 48 1.10 -6.94 -28.72
CA THR A 48 0.62 -8.11 -29.47
C THR A 48 -0.57 -7.75 -30.36
N MET A 49 -1.53 -6.99 -29.84
CA MET A 49 -2.71 -6.51 -30.59
C MET A 49 -2.32 -5.53 -31.72
N LEU A 50 -1.31 -4.67 -31.49
CA LEU A 50 -0.75 -3.77 -32.49
C LEU A 50 -0.05 -4.55 -33.62
N SER A 51 0.69 -5.61 -33.28
CA SER A 51 1.41 -6.43 -34.25
C SER A 51 0.51 -7.26 -35.16
N ILE A 52 -0.73 -7.56 -34.74
CA ILE A 52 -1.72 -8.29 -35.55
C ILE A 52 -2.44 -7.35 -36.54
N GLY A 53 -2.50 -6.04 -36.25
CA GLY A 53 -3.05 -5.01 -37.13
C GLY A 53 -4.58 -4.99 -37.25
N GLY A 54 -5.19 -3.79 -37.42
CA GLY A 54 -6.63 -3.59 -37.69
C GLY A 54 -7.42 -2.83 -36.63
N ILE A 55 -8.77 -2.99 -36.64
CA ILE A 55 -9.77 -2.35 -35.74
C ILE A 55 -9.45 -2.52 -34.24
N LEU A 56 -8.63 -3.52 -33.91
CA LEU A 56 -8.26 -3.93 -32.56
C LEU A 56 -7.37 -2.90 -31.84
N THR A 57 -6.72 -2.00 -32.58
CA THR A 57 -5.98 -0.85 -32.04
C THR A 57 -6.86 0.11 -31.23
N ILE A 58 -8.12 0.30 -31.63
CA ILE A 58 -9.09 1.17 -30.94
C ILE A 58 -9.60 0.49 -29.66
N ALA A 59 -9.78 -0.84 -29.69
CA ALA A 59 -10.15 -1.64 -28.52
C ALA A 59 -9.06 -1.61 -27.44
N SER A 60 -7.80 -1.34 -27.81
CA SER A 60 -6.68 -1.22 -26.88
C SER A 60 -6.75 0.03 -25.97
N THR A 61 -7.60 1.00 -26.28
CA THR A 61 -7.83 2.21 -25.46
C THR A 61 -8.62 1.89 -24.18
N ILE A 62 -9.54 0.92 -24.24
CA ILE A 62 -10.38 0.50 -23.11
C ILE A 62 -9.55 0.00 -21.92
N PRO A 63 -8.64 -0.98 -22.08
CA PRO A 63 -7.86 -1.46 -20.95
C PRO A 63 -6.86 -0.42 -20.45
N PHE A 64 -6.40 0.51 -21.29
CA PHE A 64 -5.56 1.63 -20.87
C PHE A 64 -6.28 2.56 -19.88
N GLY A 65 -7.56 2.85 -20.14
CA GLY A 65 -8.40 3.65 -19.24
C GLY A 65 -8.65 2.97 -17.88
N ILE A 66 -8.86 1.65 -17.89
CA ILE A 66 -9.05 0.87 -16.65
C ILE A 66 -7.78 0.87 -15.79
N VAL A 67 -6.60 0.70 -16.41
CA VAL A 67 -5.31 0.75 -15.72
C VAL A 67 -5.04 2.15 -15.14
N PHE A 68 -5.35 3.20 -15.90
CA PHE A 68 -5.21 4.57 -15.40
C PHE A 68 -6.10 4.82 -14.17
N ALA A 69 -7.36 4.38 -14.21
CA ALA A 69 -8.28 4.50 -13.08
C ALA A 69 -7.82 3.70 -11.84
N LEU A 70 -7.35 2.47 -12.03
CA LEU A 70 -6.81 1.62 -10.96
C LEU A 70 -5.56 2.25 -10.32
N THR A 71 -4.63 2.76 -11.14
CA THR A 71 -3.39 3.41 -10.66
C THR A 71 -3.72 4.66 -9.85
N GLY A 72 -4.70 5.46 -10.27
CA GLY A 72 -5.16 6.63 -9.53
C GLY A 72 -5.76 6.27 -8.16
N LEU A 73 -6.59 5.22 -8.11
CA LEU A 73 -7.14 4.70 -6.86
C LEU A 73 -6.03 4.19 -5.91
N GLU A 74 -5.02 3.53 -6.46
CA GLU A 74 -3.89 2.97 -5.73
C GLU A 74 -3.04 4.05 -5.05
N ILE A 75 -2.76 5.15 -5.77
CA ILE A 75 -2.09 6.34 -5.23
C ILE A 75 -2.93 6.99 -4.12
N GLY A 76 -4.25 7.07 -4.29
CA GLY A 76 -5.15 7.59 -3.27
C GLY A 76 -5.11 6.78 -1.97
N VAL A 77 -5.14 5.44 -2.07
CA VAL A 77 -4.99 4.55 -0.92
C VAL A 77 -3.59 4.69 -0.30
N ALA A 78 -2.54 4.84 -1.11
CA ALA A 78 -1.18 5.03 -0.64
C ALA A 78 -1.01 6.30 0.23
N CYS A 79 -1.62 7.42 -0.17
CA CYS A 79 -1.63 8.64 0.64
C CYS A 79 -2.33 8.45 1.99
N LEU A 80 -3.51 7.80 1.99
CA LEU A 80 -4.25 7.54 3.23
C LEU A 80 -3.47 6.62 4.17
N GLN A 81 -2.78 5.63 3.60
CA GLN A 81 -1.92 4.72 4.31
C GLN A 81 -0.77 5.46 5.02
N ALA A 82 -0.05 6.34 4.32
CA ALA A 82 1.02 7.16 4.90
C ALA A 82 0.51 8.13 5.99
N TYR A 83 -0.71 8.65 5.85
CA TYR A 83 -1.35 9.47 6.86
C TYR A 83 -1.59 8.71 8.18
N VAL A 84 -2.16 7.50 8.08
CA VAL A 84 -2.42 6.65 9.26
C VAL A 84 -1.11 6.26 9.96
N PHE A 85 -0.05 5.97 9.21
CA PHE A 85 1.29 5.72 9.76
C PHE A 85 1.81 6.88 10.61
N THR A 86 1.70 8.09 10.07
CA THR A 86 2.23 9.30 10.72
C THR A 86 1.48 9.59 12.02
N ILE A 87 0.16 9.44 12.02
CA ILE A 87 -0.68 9.59 13.22
C ILE A 87 -0.30 8.54 14.28
N LEU A 88 -0.21 7.25 13.91
CA LEU A 88 0.18 6.19 14.84
C LEU A 88 1.56 6.45 15.43
N THR A 89 2.53 6.89 14.61
CA THR A 89 3.89 7.20 15.07
C THR A 89 3.90 8.39 16.02
N CYS A 90 3.16 9.46 15.75
CA CYS A 90 3.02 10.59 16.66
C CYS A 90 2.45 10.17 18.02
N ILE A 91 1.41 9.33 18.02
CA ILE A 91 0.79 8.83 19.26
C ILE A 91 1.78 7.96 20.03
N SER A 92 2.50 7.06 19.37
CA SER A 92 3.53 6.21 20.01
C SER A 92 4.71 7.02 20.56
N LEU A 93 5.16 8.05 19.84
CA LEU A 93 6.22 8.93 20.31
C LEU A 93 5.77 9.75 21.53
N ASN A 94 4.53 10.24 21.50
CA ASN A 94 3.95 10.98 22.62
C ASN A 94 3.79 10.11 23.87
N ASP A 95 3.33 8.87 23.72
CA ASP A 95 3.22 7.90 24.82
C ASP A 95 4.59 7.57 25.43
N ALA A 96 5.62 7.33 24.59
CA ALA A 96 6.99 7.07 25.05
C ALA A 96 7.62 8.25 25.81
N ILE A 97 7.28 9.49 25.44
CA ILE A 97 7.78 10.71 26.10
C ILE A 97 7.04 10.96 27.42
N THR A 98 5.74 10.64 27.50
CA THR A 98 4.89 10.88 28.68
C THR A 98 5.06 9.79 29.75
N LEU A 99 5.75 8.69 29.43
CA LEU A 99 6.12 7.62 30.36
C LEU A 99 7.40 7.94 31.19
N HIS A 100 7.79 9.21 31.26
CA HIS A 100 8.75 9.79 32.21
C HIS A 100 8.07 10.93 33.00
#